data_AF-A0A7V4N9H3-F1
#
_entry.id   AF-A0A7V4N9H3-F1
#
_cell.length_a   1.000
_cell.length_b   1.000
_cell.length_c   1.000
_cell.angle_alpha   90.00
_cell.angle_beta   90.00
_cell.angle_gamma   90.00
#
_symmetry.space_group_name_H-M   'P 1'
#
loop_
_entity.id
_entity.type
_entity.pdbx_description
1 polymer ?
#
loop_
_entity_poly.entity_id
_entity_poly.type
_entity_poly.pdbx_seq_one_letter_code
_entity_poly.pdbx_strand_id
1 'polypeptide(L)'
;EEVAAVSFDGDEVVVQTKNKKLTLPFKDLVFDKCIGCPYPTPLLYDYLVGKPLPPQGTHEGLNERTKRIEALPPEERLEFWKSELERCIRCYACRNSCPLCVCKDFCSAESREPLWISHAHGIKEKWLWQVFHVLHVAGRCTGCGECERACPVGIPLLTIRHMANNVIKDLFDYEAGIKLGEKPPLLTYSVLEPKIEEEKW
;
A
#
# COMPACT_ATOMS: atom_id res chain seq x y z
N GLU A 1 26.09 12.15 -10.42
CA GLU A 1 26.59 12.44 -11.79
C GLU A 1 25.40 12.46 -12.74
N GLU A 2 25.51 13.16 -13.86
CA GLU A 2 24.45 13.22 -14.87
C GLU A 2 24.34 11.87 -15.60
N VAL A 3 23.11 11.35 -15.72
CA VAL A 3 22.81 10.11 -16.44
C VAL A 3 22.75 10.42 -17.94
N ALA A 4 23.62 9.77 -18.72
CA ALA A 4 23.70 9.95 -20.17
C ALA A 4 22.81 8.96 -20.93
N ALA A 5 22.71 7.71 -20.46
CA ALA A 5 21.85 6.69 -21.05
C ALA A 5 21.42 5.64 -20.01
N VAL A 6 20.26 5.02 -20.24
CA VAL A 6 19.76 3.87 -19.47
C VAL A 6 19.30 2.80 -20.45
N SER A 7 19.73 1.57 -20.25
CA SER A 7 19.26 0.40 -21.01
C SER A 7 18.84 -0.73 -20.07
N PHE A 8 17.86 -1.51 -20.50
CA PHE A 8 17.34 -2.67 -19.76
C PHE A 8 17.81 -3.95 -20.45
N ASP A 9 18.45 -4.84 -19.70
CA ASP A 9 18.91 -6.16 -20.15
C ASP A 9 18.40 -7.23 -19.19
N GLY A 10 17.22 -7.78 -19.50
CA GLY A 10 16.52 -8.69 -18.58
C GLY A 10 16.25 -8.05 -17.22
N ASP A 11 16.79 -8.66 -16.17
CA ASP A 11 16.68 -8.20 -14.77
C ASP A 11 17.77 -7.20 -14.37
N GLU A 12 18.59 -6.73 -15.31
CA GLU A 12 19.62 -5.74 -15.06
C GLU A 12 19.29 -4.41 -15.76
N VAL A 13 19.61 -3.32 -15.06
CA VAL A 13 19.53 -1.96 -15.58
C VAL A 13 20.94 -1.42 -15.66
N VAL A 14 21.34 -1.07 -16.88
CA VAL A 14 22.65 -0.49 -17.16
C VAL A 14 22.48 1.01 -17.25
N VAL A 15 23.07 1.73 -16.31
CA VAL A 15 23.10 3.19 -16.24
C VAL A 15 24.47 3.69 -16.66
N GLN A 16 24.52 4.50 -17.70
CA GLN A 16 25.74 5.12 -18.20
C GLN A 16 25.79 6.58 -17.78
N THR A 17 26.84 6.98 -17.06
CA THR A 17 27.19 8.38 -16.78
C THR A 17 28.36 8.79 -17.68
N LYS A 18 28.75 10.07 -17.63
CA LYS A 18 29.93 10.56 -18.39
C LYS A 18 31.22 9.81 -18.08
N ASN A 19 31.35 9.28 -16.85
CA ASN A 19 32.60 8.72 -16.34
C ASN A 19 32.52 7.23 -16.04
N LYS A 20 31.32 6.64 -15.91
CA LYS A 20 31.13 5.27 -15.42
C LYS A 20 29.94 4.58 -16.08
N LYS A 21 30.01 3.24 -16.11
CA LYS A 21 28.91 2.35 -16.43
C LYS A 21 28.57 1.56 -15.16
N LEU A 22 27.33 1.65 -14.71
CA LEU A 22 26.81 0.95 -13.53
C LEU A 22 25.78 -0.06 -13.99
N THR A 23 25.91 -1.30 -13.53
CA THR A 23 24.91 -2.35 -13.72
C THR A 23 24.24 -2.58 -12.37
N LEU A 24 22.94 -2.41 -12.32
CA LEU A 24 22.14 -2.52 -11.10
C LEU A 24 21.00 -3.50 -11.32
N PRO A 25 20.68 -4.38 -10.36
CA PRO A 25 19.50 -5.24 -10.46
C PRO A 25 18.22 -4.40 -10.55
N PHE A 26 17.31 -4.73 -11.46
CA PHE A 26 16.03 -4.04 -11.65
C PHE A 26 15.22 -3.97 -10.36
N LYS A 27 15.21 -5.06 -9.59
CA LYS A 27 14.53 -5.16 -8.29
C LYS A 27 15.00 -4.12 -7.26
N ASP A 28 16.24 -3.64 -7.37
CA ASP A 28 16.80 -2.64 -6.44
C ASP A 28 16.42 -1.20 -6.85
N LEU A 29 15.87 -1.03 -8.05
CA LEU A 29 15.50 0.28 -8.63
C LEU A 29 14.00 0.55 -8.61
N VAL A 30 13.19 -0.46 -8.30
CA VAL A 30 11.72 -0.36 -8.31
C VAL A 30 11.15 -0.55 -6.92
N PHE A 31 9.92 -0.08 -6.74
CA PHE A 31 9.15 -0.38 -5.53
C PHE A 31 8.69 -1.84 -5.54
N ASP A 32 8.55 -2.45 -4.37
CA ASP A 32 8.09 -3.84 -4.20
C ASP A 32 6.76 -4.14 -4.92
N LYS A 33 5.87 -3.15 -5.06
CA LYS A 33 4.60 -3.29 -5.81
C LYS A 33 4.81 -3.58 -7.31
N CYS A 34 5.95 -3.16 -7.84
CA CYS A 34 6.32 -3.35 -9.24
C CYS A 34 6.95 -4.72 -9.47
N ILE A 35 7.48 -5.36 -8.42
CA ILE A 35 8.02 -6.72 -8.48
C ILE A 35 6.83 -7.68 -8.62
N GLY A 36 6.63 -8.16 -9.85
CA GLY A 36 5.53 -9.04 -10.20
C GLY A 36 4.17 -8.34 -10.25
N CYS A 37 4.13 -7.11 -10.78
CA CYS A 37 2.87 -6.38 -10.95
C CYS A 37 1.86 -7.17 -11.83
N PRO A 38 0.64 -7.48 -11.33
CA PRO A 38 -0.40 -8.11 -12.14
C PRO A 38 -1.01 -7.15 -13.18
N TYR A 39 -0.93 -5.84 -12.95
CA TYR A 39 -1.53 -4.81 -13.81
C TYR A 39 -0.49 -3.77 -14.28
N PRO A 40 0.54 -4.16 -15.05
CA PRO A 40 1.56 -3.23 -15.56
C PRO A 40 1.01 -2.31 -16.65
N THR A 41 -0.08 -2.71 -17.31
CA THR A 41 -0.87 -1.85 -18.19
C THR A 41 -2.08 -1.32 -17.41
N PRO A 42 -2.38 -0.01 -17.46
CA PRO A 42 -3.60 0.52 -16.85
C PRO A 42 -4.84 -0.23 -17.36
N LEU A 43 -5.75 -0.61 -16.46
CA LEU A 43 -7.00 -1.29 -16.81
C LEU A 43 -7.99 -0.37 -17.53
N LEU A 44 -7.89 0.93 -17.28
CA LEU A 44 -8.70 1.97 -17.89
C LEU A 44 -7.76 3.09 -18.39
N TYR A 45 -7.85 3.42 -19.67
CA TYR A 45 -7.09 4.50 -20.31
C TYR A 45 -7.81 4.99 -21.57
N ASP A 46 -7.70 6.28 -21.87
CA ASP A 46 -8.16 6.84 -23.15
C ASP A 46 -7.12 6.65 -24.26
N TYR A 47 -5.83 6.74 -23.89
CA TYR A 47 -4.71 6.57 -24.81
C TYR A 47 -3.54 5.89 -24.10
N LEU A 48 -3.04 4.79 -24.69
CA LEU A 48 -1.86 4.06 -24.20
C LEU A 48 -0.66 4.41 -25.06
N VAL A 49 0.36 4.99 -24.44
CA VAL A 49 1.66 5.19 -25.09
C VAL A 49 2.45 3.89 -25.03
N GLY A 50 2.75 3.31 -26.18
CA GLY A 50 3.47 2.05 -26.29
C GLY A 50 2.56 0.83 -26.41
N LYS A 51 3.12 -0.36 -26.16
CA LYS A 51 2.38 -1.63 -26.24
C LYS A 51 1.92 -2.07 -24.85
N PRO A 52 0.76 -2.73 -24.72
CA PRO A 52 0.35 -3.32 -23.46
C PRO A 52 1.36 -4.39 -23.04
N LEU A 53 1.67 -4.40 -21.74
CA LEU A 53 2.49 -5.41 -21.09
C LEU A 53 1.58 -6.48 -20.46
N PRO A 54 1.92 -7.77 -20.61
CA PRO A 54 1.18 -8.83 -19.92
C PRO A 54 1.42 -8.73 -18.41
N PRO A 55 0.53 -9.30 -17.56
CA PRO A 55 0.78 -9.45 -16.13
C PRO A 55 2.16 -10.06 -15.86
N GLN A 56 2.90 -9.50 -14.91
CA GLN A 56 4.26 -9.94 -14.57
C GLN A 56 4.30 -10.89 -13.36
N GLY A 57 3.17 -11.06 -12.67
CA GLY A 57 3.09 -11.86 -11.45
C GLY A 57 1.84 -11.52 -10.65
N THR A 58 1.88 -11.77 -9.34
CA THR A 58 0.78 -11.52 -8.40
C THR A 58 1.24 -10.72 -7.17
N HIS A 59 2.06 -9.69 -7.37
CA HIS A 59 2.67 -8.85 -6.33
C HIS A 59 3.68 -9.57 -5.42
N GLU A 60 4.58 -10.36 -6.00
CA GLU A 60 5.60 -11.15 -5.31
C GLU A 60 6.38 -10.32 -4.29
N GLY A 61 6.84 -9.11 -4.64
CA GLY A 61 7.61 -8.26 -3.72
C GLY A 61 6.81 -7.84 -2.48
N LEU A 62 5.58 -7.36 -2.67
CA LEU A 62 4.71 -7.00 -1.54
C LEU A 62 4.31 -8.22 -0.71
N ASN A 63 3.99 -9.33 -1.37
CA ASN A 63 3.60 -10.57 -0.70
C ASN A 63 4.74 -11.15 0.14
N GLU A 64 5.98 -11.11 -0.35
CA GLU A 64 7.16 -11.51 0.43
C GLU A 64 7.29 -10.63 1.68
N ARG A 65 7.17 -9.31 1.51
CA ARG A 65 7.26 -8.35 2.61
C ARG A 65 6.15 -8.55 3.65
N THR A 66 4.89 -8.73 3.24
CA THR A 66 3.78 -8.96 4.17
C THR A 66 3.92 -10.29 4.89
N LYS A 67 4.22 -11.37 4.17
CA LYS A 67 4.42 -12.71 4.77
C LYS A 67 5.51 -12.70 5.83
N ARG A 68 6.61 -11.99 5.59
CA ARG A 68 7.69 -11.83 6.58
C ARG A 68 7.20 -11.21 7.90
N ILE A 69 6.34 -10.18 7.83
CA ILE A 69 5.81 -9.50 9.01
C ILE A 69 4.69 -10.33 9.66
N GLU A 70 3.85 -10.98 8.86
CA GLU A 70 2.76 -11.83 9.33
C GLU A 70 3.26 -13.10 10.03
N ALA A 71 4.43 -13.61 9.64
CA ALA A 71 5.09 -14.75 10.27
C ALA A 71 5.70 -14.44 11.65
N LEU A 72 5.84 -13.16 12.02
CA LEU A 72 6.32 -12.78 13.35
C LEU A 72 5.28 -13.17 14.42
N PRO A 73 5.72 -13.62 15.61
CA PRO A 73 4.84 -13.78 16.76
C PRO A 73 4.05 -12.49 17.05
N PRO A 74 2.82 -12.56 17.58
CA PRO A 74 1.96 -11.38 17.77
C PRO A 74 2.63 -10.22 18.51
N GLU A 75 3.42 -10.52 19.54
CA GLU A 75 4.15 -9.54 20.34
C GLU A 75 5.29 -8.87 19.55
N GLU A 76 6.07 -9.66 18.82
CA GLU A 76 7.15 -9.15 17.96
C GLU A 76 6.61 -8.34 16.79
N ARG A 77 5.50 -8.77 16.19
CA ARG A 77 4.81 -8.05 15.13
C ARG A 77 4.29 -6.70 15.61
N LEU A 78 3.72 -6.67 16.82
CA LEU A 78 3.27 -5.42 17.45
C LEU A 78 4.46 -4.50 17.71
N GLU A 79 5.57 -5.04 18.21
CA GLU A 79 6.78 -4.25 18.49
C GLU A 79 7.43 -3.71 17.22
N PHE A 80 7.48 -4.50 16.14
CA PHE A 80 7.91 -4.05 14.82
C PHE A 80 7.15 -2.78 14.42
N TRP A 81 5.82 -2.84 14.41
CA TRP A 81 5.01 -1.69 14.01
C TRP A 81 5.11 -0.52 15.00
N LYS A 82 5.25 -0.76 16.30
CA LYS A 82 5.49 0.32 17.27
C LYS A 82 6.81 1.03 16.97
N SER A 83 7.88 0.28 16.71
CA SER A 83 9.19 0.84 16.38
C SER A 83 9.16 1.67 15.09
N GLU A 84 8.45 1.20 14.08
CA GLU A 84 8.22 1.91 12.83
C GLU A 84 7.45 3.22 13.07
N LEU A 85 6.36 3.15 13.82
CA LEU A 85 5.52 4.31 14.09
C LEU A 85 6.13 5.29 15.08
N GLU A 86 7.06 4.88 15.94
CA GLU A 86 7.74 5.80 16.86
C GLU A 86 8.44 6.93 16.09
N ARG A 87 8.98 6.60 14.91
CA ARG A 87 9.63 7.53 13.97
C ARG A 87 8.64 8.48 13.26
N CYS A 88 7.34 8.21 13.32
CA CYS A 88 6.32 9.04 12.68
C CYS A 88 6.29 10.45 13.29
N ILE A 89 6.41 11.47 12.45
CA ILE A 89 6.33 12.89 12.86
C ILE A 89 4.94 13.51 12.68
N ARG A 90 3.91 12.69 12.40
CA ARG A 90 2.52 13.12 12.14
C ARG A 90 2.40 14.26 11.11
N CYS A 91 3.25 14.26 10.08
CA CYS A 91 3.19 15.25 9.00
C CYS A 91 2.01 15.05 8.03
N TYR A 92 1.31 13.91 8.12
CA TYR A 92 0.19 13.52 7.27
C TYR A 92 0.45 13.53 5.75
N ALA A 93 1.72 13.52 5.33
CA ALA A 93 2.07 13.38 3.91
C ALA A 93 1.43 12.14 3.28
N CYS A 94 1.41 11.03 4.03
CA CYS A 94 0.80 9.77 3.61
C CYS A 94 -0.73 9.84 3.43
N ARG A 95 -1.42 10.69 4.20
CA ARG A 95 -2.85 11.00 4.01
C ARG A 95 -3.04 11.88 2.78
N ASN A 96 -2.23 12.93 2.67
CA ASN A 96 -2.42 13.95 1.65
C ASN A 96 -2.09 13.44 0.25
N SER A 97 -1.18 12.46 0.13
CA SER A 97 -0.87 11.75 -1.11
C SER A 97 -1.89 10.66 -1.48
N CYS A 98 -2.74 10.24 -0.54
CA CYS A 98 -3.72 9.18 -0.78
C CYS A 98 -4.93 9.74 -1.57
N PRO A 99 -5.23 9.22 -2.77
CA PRO A 99 -6.36 9.70 -3.57
C PRO A 99 -7.73 9.33 -2.95
N LEU A 100 -7.75 8.37 -2.02
CA LEU A 100 -8.98 7.93 -1.34
C LEU A 100 -9.31 8.80 -0.11
N CYS A 101 -8.36 9.61 0.37
CA CYS A 101 -8.59 10.50 1.50
C CYS A 101 -9.28 11.79 1.04
N VAL A 102 -10.58 11.70 0.75
CA VAL A 102 -11.41 12.82 0.28
C VAL A 102 -11.96 13.68 1.41
N CYS A 103 -12.05 13.15 2.63
CA CYS A 103 -12.57 13.86 3.80
C CYS A 103 -11.55 14.82 4.43
N LYS A 104 -10.73 15.51 3.62
CA LYS A 104 -9.57 16.26 4.13
C LYS A 104 -9.99 17.28 5.20
N ASP A 105 -11.03 18.06 4.92
CA ASP A 105 -11.50 19.13 5.82
C ASP A 105 -12.15 18.61 7.11
N PHE A 106 -12.55 17.33 7.16
CA PHE A 106 -13.23 16.71 8.31
C PHE A 106 -12.54 15.41 8.75
N CYS A 107 -11.22 15.34 8.57
CA CYS A 107 -10.47 14.12 8.86
C CYS A 107 -10.39 13.88 10.37
N SER A 108 -10.62 12.65 10.82
CA SER A 108 -10.51 12.26 12.23
C SER A 108 -9.14 12.54 12.86
N ALA A 109 -8.07 12.62 12.05
CA ALA A 109 -6.73 12.99 12.50
C ALA A 109 -6.58 14.48 12.88
N GLU A 110 -7.46 15.35 12.38
CA GLU A 110 -7.39 16.81 12.56
C GLU A 110 -8.67 17.40 13.19
N SER A 111 -9.75 16.60 13.27
CA SER A 111 -11.02 16.98 13.86
C SER A 111 -10.89 17.27 15.35
N ARG A 112 -11.30 18.47 15.75
CA ARG A 112 -11.37 18.89 17.16
C ARG A 112 -12.72 18.56 17.80
N GLU A 113 -13.80 18.57 17.01
CA GLU A 113 -15.16 18.36 17.48
C GLU A 113 -15.94 17.44 16.52
N PRO A 114 -16.22 16.18 16.91
CA PRO A 114 -15.68 15.51 18.08
C PRO A 114 -14.17 15.23 17.92
N LEU A 115 -13.46 15.19 19.04
CA LEU A 115 -12.04 14.82 19.08
C LEU A 115 -11.91 13.29 18.96
N TRP A 116 -11.80 12.79 17.72
CA TRP A 116 -11.68 11.35 17.46
C TRP A 116 -10.32 10.79 17.87
N ILE A 117 -9.24 11.52 17.57
CA ILE A 117 -7.87 11.14 17.88
C ILE A 117 -7.19 12.34 18.53
N SER A 118 -6.58 12.13 19.70
CA SER A 118 -5.78 13.17 20.36
C SER A 118 -4.70 13.71 19.43
N HIS A 119 -4.45 15.02 19.50
CA HIS A 119 -3.38 15.69 18.75
C HIS A 119 -2.00 15.48 19.39
N ALA A 120 -1.92 14.79 20.53
CA ALA A 120 -0.65 14.37 21.14
C ALA A 120 0.14 13.46 20.19
N HIS A 121 1.46 13.48 20.25
CA HIS A 121 2.33 12.72 19.32
C HIS A 121 2.86 11.43 19.95
N GLY A 122 2.10 10.82 20.87
CA GLY A 122 2.46 9.54 21.47
C GLY A 122 2.27 8.37 20.50
N ILE A 123 2.90 7.24 20.82
CA ILE A 123 2.77 6.00 20.03
C ILE A 123 1.32 5.54 19.91
N LYS A 124 0.52 5.75 20.97
CA LYS A 124 -0.90 5.37 21.00
C LYS A 124 -1.69 6.10 19.91
N GLU A 125 -1.50 7.41 19.79
CA GLU A 125 -2.21 8.22 18.79
C GLU A 125 -1.72 7.93 17.37
N LYS A 126 -0.41 7.74 17.20
CA LYS A 126 0.19 7.37 15.90
C LYS A 126 -0.33 6.01 15.44
N TRP A 127 -0.43 5.04 16.35
CA TRP A 127 -1.01 3.72 16.09
C TRP A 127 -2.47 3.82 15.71
N LEU A 128 -3.27 4.51 16.53
CA LEU A 128 -4.70 4.66 16.30
C LEU A 128 -4.99 5.31 14.94
N TRP A 129 -4.23 6.35 14.57
CA TRP A 129 -4.35 6.96 13.25
C TRP A 129 -4.13 5.96 12.11
N GLN A 130 -3.07 5.15 12.19
CA GLN A 130 -2.76 4.20 11.13
C GLN A 130 -3.79 3.09 11.02
N VAL A 131 -4.27 2.55 12.15
CA VAL A 131 -5.38 1.57 12.17
C VAL A 131 -6.64 2.18 11.58
N PHE A 132 -7.02 3.37 12.01
CA PHE A 132 -8.20 4.08 11.51
C PHE A 132 -8.13 4.28 10.00
N HIS A 133 -6.98 4.74 9.50
CA HIS A 133 -6.76 4.91 8.07
C HIS A 133 -6.83 3.58 7.30
N VAL A 134 -6.19 2.51 7.79
CA VAL A 134 -6.21 1.18 7.16
C VAL A 134 -7.64 0.66 7.06
N LEU A 135 -8.42 0.75 8.13
CA LEU A 135 -9.84 0.34 8.14
C LEU A 135 -10.69 1.18 7.18
N HIS A 136 -10.47 2.49 7.15
CA HIS A 136 -11.19 3.39 6.25
C HIS A 136 -10.99 3.05 4.77
N VAL A 137 -9.80 2.59 4.39
CA VAL A 137 -9.48 2.25 3.00
C VAL A 137 -9.54 0.74 2.73
N ALA A 138 -9.94 -0.09 3.70
CA ALA A 138 -10.11 -1.52 3.49
C ALA A 138 -11.14 -1.77 2.37
N GLY A 139 -10.79 -2.62 1.40
CA GLY A 139 -11.59 -2.84 0.19
C GLY A 139 -11.63 -1.67 -0.79
N ARG A 140 -10.83 -0.61 -0.58
CA ARG A 140 -10.74 0.55 -1.47
C ARG A 140 -9.29 0.85 -1.90
N CYS A 141 -8.31 0.48 -1.08
CA CYS A 141 -6.89 0.68 -1.37
C CYS A 141 -6.46 -0.11 -2.62
N THR A 142 -6.03 0.59 -3.66
CA THR A 142 -5.56 -0.02 -4.91
C THR A 142 -4.07 -0.40 -4.89
N GLY A 143 -3.39 -0.30 -3.74
CA GLY A 143 -1.97 -0.66 -3.63
C GLY A 143 -0.99 0.29 -4.33
N CYS A 144 -1.38 1.55 -4.60
CA CYS A 144 -0.54 2.49 -5.38
C CYS A 144 0.80 2.86 -4.70
N GLY A 145 0.91 2.76 -3.37
CA GLY A 145 2.15 2.99 -2.63
C GLY A 145 2.52 4.45 -2.35
N GLU A 146 1.73 5.42 -2.80
CA GLU A 146 2.05 6.85 -2.60
C GLU A 146 2.08 7.27 -1.12
N CYS A 147 1.40 6.53 -0.24
CA CYS A 147 1.46 6.77 1.21
C CYS A 147 2.85 6.48 1.78
N GLU A 148 3.49 5.41 1.35
CA GLU A 148 4.85 5.01 1.75
C GLU A 148 5.90 5.88 1.06
N ARG A 149 5.75 6.10 -0.25
CA ARG A 149 6.65 6.96 -1.04
C ARG A 149 6.70 8.40 -0.52
N ALA A 150 5.58 8.94 -0.07
CA ALA A 150 5.51 10.30 0.49
C ALA A 150 6.02 10.39 1.94
N CYS A 151 6.31 9.27 2.61
CA CYS A 151 6.73 9.27 4.00
C CYS A 151 8.19 9.75 4.13
N PRO A 152 8.47 10.90 4.76
CA PRO A 152 9.85 11.42 4.86
C PRO A 152 10.75 10.58 5.78
N VAL A 153 10.15 9.72 6.60
CA VAL A 153 10.86 8.80 7.51
C VAL A 153 10.80 7.35 7.04
N GLY A 154 10.24 7.08 5.85
CA GLY A 154 10.25 5.74 5.26
C GLY A 154 9.54 4.67 6.09
N ILE A 155 8.38 4.97 6.67
CA ILE A 155 7.53 3.96 7.32
C ILE A 155 6.92 3.09 6.22
N PRO A 156 6.92 1.74 6.35
CA PRO A 156 6.46 0.81 5.32
C PRO A 156 4.91 0.75 5.26
N LEU A 157 4.29 1.90 5.03
CA LEU A 157 2.84 2.10 5.11
C LEU A 157 2.09 1.25 4.10
N LEU A 158 2.60 1.04 2.88
CA LEU A 158 1.91 0.23 1.87
C LEU A 158 1.75 -1.21 2.38
N THR A 159 2.72 -1.72 3.12
CA THR A 159 2.73 -3.08 3.66
C THR A 159 1.51 -3.39 4.51
N ILE A 160 1.16 -2.55 5.50
CA ILE A 160 -0.03 -2.79 6.34
C ILE A 160 -1.35 -2.63 5.55
N ARG A 161 -1.38 -1.83 4.47
CA ARG A 161 -2.56 -1.75 3.59
C ARG A 161 -2.66 -2.99 2.71
N HIS A 162 -1.54 -3.51 2.23
CA HIS A 162 -1.50 -4.75 1.46
C HIS A 162 -1.94 -5.94 2.29
N MET A 163 -1.53 -6.02 3.57
CA MET A 163 -2.06 -7.00 4.52
C MET A 163 -3.58 -6.92 4.64
N ALA A 164 -4.14 -5.71 4.79
CA ALA A 164 -5.59 -5.52 4.82
C ALA A 164 -6.27 -5.92 3.50
N ASN A 165 -5.65 -5.63 2.34
CA ASN A 165 -6.14 -6.07 1.04
C ASN A 165 -6.13 -7.60 0.90
N ASN A 166 -5.08 -8.28 1.38
CA ASN A 166 -5.02 -9.74 1.40
C ASN A 166 -6.18 -10.31 2.22
N VAL A 167 -6.42 -9.77 3.42
CA VAL A 167 -7.58 -10.17 4.25
C VAL A 167 -8.90 -9.95 3.49
N ILE A 168 -9.08 -8.82 2.82
CA ILE A 168 -10.29 -8.56 2.04
C ILE A 168 -10.43 -9.54 0.85
N LYS A 169 -9.34 -9.84 0.16
CA LYS A 169 -9.32 -10.80 -0.94
C LYS A 169 -9.66 -12.21 -0.46
N ASP A 170 -9.09 -12.62 0.66
CA ASP A 170 -9.31 -13.93 1.25
C ASP A 170 -10.75 -14.09 1.70
N LEU A 171 -11.31 -13.11 2.43
CA LEU A 171 -12.66 -13.16 2.98
C LEU A 171 -13.78 -12.91 1.95
N PHE A 172 -13.57 -12.03 0.97
CA PHE A 172 -14.64 -11.57 0.08
C PHE A 172 -14.38 -11.84 -1.40
N ASP A 173 -13.25 -12.48 -1.75
CA ASP A 173 -12.78 -12.65 -3.14
C ASP A 173 -12.67 -11.33 -3.93
N TYR A 174 -12.54 -10.21 -3.22
CA TYR A 174 -12.64 -8.87 -3.78
C TYR A 174 -11.26 -8.22 -3.92
N GLU A 175 -11.06 -7.51 -5.03
CA GLU A 175 -9.84 -6.74 -5.29
C GLU A 175 -10.17 -5.30 -5.69
N ALA A 176 -9.63 -4.33 -4.95
CA ALA A 176 -9.98 -2.93 -5.14
C ALA A 176 -9.42 -2.35 -6.44
N GLY A 177 -10.28 -1.69 -7.22
CA GLY A 177 -9.87 -0.93 -8.40
C GLY A 177 -9.69 -1.75 -9.68
N ILE A 178 -10.11 -3.01 -9.69
CA ILE A 178 -9.95 -3.90 -10.85
C ILE A 178 -11.19 -3.91 -11.76
N LYS A 179 -12.39 -4.00 -11.17
CA LYS A 179 -13.65 -4.03 -11.93
C LYS A 179 -14.45 -2.74 -11.72
N LEU A 180 -14.87 -2.13 -12.82
CA LEU A 180 -15.73 -0.95 -12.79
C LEU A 180 -17.15 -1.31 -12.31
N GLY A 181 -17.71 -0.48 -11.44
CA GLY A 181 -19.07 -0.65 -10.92
C GLY A 181 -19.22 -1.72 -9.83
N GLU A 182 -18.18 -2.50 -9.53
CA GLU A 182 -18.18 -3.42 -8.41
C GLU A 182 -18.15 -2.64 -7.10
N LYS A 183 -19.04 -2.98 -6.17
CA LYS A 183 -19.13 -2.32 -4.87
C LYS A 183 -18.16 -3.00 -3.88
N PRO A 184 -17.31 -2.25 -3.16
CA PRO A 184 -16.49 -2.82 -2.09
C PRO A 184 -17.34 -3.57 -1.05
N PRO A 185 -16.88 -4.72 -0.53
CA PRO A 185 -17.67 -5.57 0.37
C PRO A 185 -18.12 -4.82 1.62
N LEU A 186 -17.26 -3.95 2.18
CA LEU A 186 -17.55 -3.13 3.36
C LEU A 186 -18.50 -1.95 3.11
N LEU A 187 -18.97 -1.76 1.87
CA LEU A 187 -20.01 -0.79 1.51
C LEU A 187 -21.31 -1.46 1.10
N THR A 188 -21.40 -2.77 1.30
CA THR A 188 -22.58 -3.58 1.03
C THR A 188 -22.96 -4.35 2.29
N TYR A 189 -24.13 -4.96 2.27
CA TYR A 189 -24.60 -5.84 3.34
C TYR A 189 -25.08 -7.13 2.69
N SER A 190 -24.56 -8.26 3.17
CA SER A 190 -25.06 -9.59 2.89
C SER A 190 -25.34 -10.30 4.22
N VAL A 191 -26.44 -11.04 4.27
CA VAL A 191 -26.75 -11.89 5.44
C VAL A 191 -25.82 -13.11 5.48
N LEU A 192 -25.43 -13.62 4.32
CA LEU A 192 -24.54 -14.77 4.19
C LEU A 192 -23.32 -14.37 3.37
N GLU A 193 -22.14 -14.57 3.93
CA GLU A 193 -20.88 -14.35 3.22
C GLU A 193 -20.29 -15.71 2.81
N PRO A 194 -20.04 -15.96 1.50
CA PRO A 194 -19.67 -17.29 1.00
C PRO A 194 -18.45 -17.93 1.66
N LYS A 195 -17.53 -17.12 2.21
CA LYS A 195 -16.29 -17.57 2.84
C LYS A 195 -16.22 -17.32 4.35
N ILE A 196 -17.29 -16.80 4.96
CA ILE A 196 -17.35 -16.56 6.40
C ILE A 196 -18.45 -17.47 6.96
N GLU A 197 -18.05 -18.52 7.67
CA GLU A 197 -18.98 -19.37 8.41
C GLU A 197 -19.25 -18.70 9.77
N GLU A 198 -20.52 -18.36 10.02
CA GLU A 198 -20.92 -17.95 11.37
C GLU A 198 -20.74 -19.12 12.34
N GLU A 199 -20.20 -18.84 13.52
CA GLU A 199 -20.16 -19.84 14.59
C GLU A 199 -21.59 -20.31 14.86
N LYS A 200 -21.80 -21.62 14.87
CA LYS A 200 -23.07 -22.22 15.28
C LYS A 200 -23.04 -22.32 16.80
N TRP A 201 -23.49 -21.27 17.48
CA TRP A 201 -23.71 -21.26 18.91
C TRP A 201 -25.03 -21.98 19.26
#